data_AF-A0A9E4EP34-F1
#
_entry.id   AF-A0A9E4EP34-F1
#
_cell.length_a   1.000
_cell.length_b   1.000
_cell.length_c   1.000
_cell.angle_alpha   90.00
_cell.angle_beta   90.00
_cell.angle_gamma   90.00
#
_symmetry.space_group_name_H-M   'P 1'
#
loop_
_entity.id
_entity.type
_entity.pdbx_description
1 polymer ?
#
loop_
_entity_poly.entity_id
_entity_poly.type
_entity_poly.pdbx_seq_one_letter_code
_entity_poly.pdbx_strand_id
1 'polypeptide(L)'
;PFAADDGVGLTDRPRQWWDGTHALVRSVKGNLIRLSEPLNRGLRVKEGAQVVGLFPGITAVSRNDVSLRDLTLRGSRDPKGRWWQDFTYSAVHTVHCRGVRIQNVAVINWPSDGISVQGGSDVQVTHCQVRFCRGHGYHPGTGIERSIW
;
A
#
# COMPACT_ATOMS: atom_id res chain seq x y z
N PRO A 1 -12.45 -0.75 -17.15
CA PRO A 1 -13.17 -1.83 -16.42
C PRO A 1 -12.15 -2.74 -15.73
N PHE A 2 -12.45 -3.21 -14.51
CA PHE A 2 -11.59 -4.15 -13.81
C PHE A 2 -11.72 -5.57 -14.40
N ALA A 3 -10.65 -6.35 -14.30
CA ALA A 3 -10.56 -7.75 -14.70
C ALA A 3 -10.12 -8.62 -13.52
N ALA A 4 -10.17 -9.95 -13.68
CA ALA A 4 -9.60 -10.87 -12.70
C ALA A 4 -8.10 -10.58 -12.53
N ASP A 5 -7.63 -10.73 -11.29
CA ASP A 5 -6.28 -10.47 -10.80
C ASP A 5 -5.81 -9.01 -10.82
N ASP A 6 -6.67 -8.06 -11.21
CA ASP A 6 -6.40 -6.64 -10.98
C ASP A 6 -6.31 -6.33 -9.48
N GLY A 7 -5.27 -5.59 -9.10
CA GLY A 7 -5.16 -4.99 -7.77
C GLY A 7 -6.05 -3.77 -7.64
N VAL A 8 -6.89 -3.73 -6.61
CA VAL A 8 -7.82 -2.62 -6.34
C VAL A 8 -7.77 -2.15 -4.89
N GLY A 9 -8.09 -0.87 -4.71
CA GLY A 9 -8.24 -0.21 -3.42
C GLY A 9 -9.69 0.17 -3.20
N LEU A 10 -10.16 0.11 -1.95
CA LEU A 10 -11.53 0.38 -1.54
C LEU A 10 -11.54 1.31 -0.34
N THR A 11 -12.41 2.32 -0.40
CA THR A 11 -12.40 3.41 0.57
C THR A 11 -13.66 4.28 0.44
N ASP A 12 -14.01 5.02 1.49
CA ASP A 12 -15.04 6.06 1.52
C ASP A 12 -14.47 7.39 2.05
N ARG A 13 -15.15 8.52 1.82
CA ARG A 13 -14.56 9.87 1.98
C ARG A 13 -13.99 10.22 3.36
N PRO A 14 -14.62 9.86 4.49
CA PRO A 14 -14.19 10.40 5.78
C PRO A 14 -12.99 9.67 6.37
N ARG A 15 -12.47 8.62 5.72
CA ARG A 15 -11.64 7.61 6.37
C ARG A 15 -10.39 7.31 5.55
N GLN A 16 -9.26 7.31 6.24
CA GLN A 16 -7.93 7.17 5.65
C GLN A 16 -7.07 6.34 6.63
N TRP A 17 -5.88 5.91 6.21
CA TRP A 17 -4.86 5.26 7.03
C TRP A 17 -5.20 3.77 7.26
N TRP A 18 -5.32 3.30 8.51
CA TRP A 18 -5.69 1.90 8.78
C TRP A 18 -7.06 1.48 8.19
N ASP A 19 -7.86 2.45 7.77
CA ASP A 19 -9.18 2.23 7.18
C ASP A 19 -9.13 1.85 5.69
N GLY A 20 -7.98 1.98 5.01
CA GLY A 20 -7.79 1.53 3.64
C GLY A 20 -7.95 0.01 3.50
N THR A 21 -8.61 -0.44 2.43
CA THR A 21 -8.67 -1.86 2.05
C THR A 21 -8.11 -2.00 0.65
N HIS A 22 -7.23 -2.97 0.44
CA HIS A 22 -6.83 -3.39 -0.91
C HIS A 22 -7.05 -4.89 -1.07
N ALA A 23 -7.44 -5.31 -2.27
CA ALA A 23 -7.64 -6.72 -2.60
C ALA A 23 -7.38 -6.96 -4.08
N LEU A 24 -7.20 -8.23 -4.46
CA LEU A 24 -7.23 -8.65 -5.85
C LEU A 24 -8.68 -8.90 -6.27
N VAL A 25 -9.00 -8.57 -7.52
CA VAL A 25 -10.28 -8.94 -8.12
C VAL A 25 -10.26 -10.43 -8.47
N ARG A 26 -11.19 -11.22 -7.93
CA ARG A 26 -11.32 -12.65 -8.25
C ARG A 26 -12.17 -12.90 -9.48
N SER A 27 -13.23 -12.10 -9.67
CA SER A 27 -14.12 -12.23 -10.81
C SER A 27 -14.98 -10.98 -10.96
N VAL A 28 -15.38 -10.68 -12.19
CA VAL A 28 -16.36 -9.63 -12.49
C VAL A 28 -17.56 -10.27 -13.19
N LYS A 29 -18.76 -10.03 -12.67
CA LYS A 29 -20.04 -10.46 -13.28
C LYS A 29 -21.01 -9.28 -13.31
N GLY A 30 -21.13 -8.64 -14.47
CA GLY A 30 -21.90 -7.40 -14.59
C GLY A 30 -21.29 -6.30 -13.73
N ASN A 31 -22.06 -5.75 -12.78
CA ASN A 31 -21.61 -4.75 -11.80
C ASN A 31 -21.12 -5.35 -10.47
N LEU A 32 -21.06 -6.69 -10.35
CA LEU A 32 -20.57 -7.37 -9.16
C LEU A 32 -19.09 -7.72 -9.32
N ILE A 33 -18.26 -7.22 -8.39
CA ILE A 33 -16.84 -7.55 -8.26
C ILE A 33 -16.67 -8.43 -7.02
N ARG A 34 -16.06 -9.61 -7.17
CA ARG A 34 -15.64 -10.44 -6.04
C ARG A 34 -14.18 -10.15 -5.72
N LEU A 35 -13.87 -9.97 -4.45
CA LEU A 35 -12.53 -9.63 -3.95
C LEU A 35 -11.83 -10.86 -3.35
N SER A 36 -10.51 -10.84 -3.30
CA SER A 36 -9.69 -11.90 -2.71
C SER A 36 -9.75 -11.90 -1.19
N GLU A 37 -9.95 -10.73 -0.59
CA GLU A 37 -9.96 -10.50 0.85
C GLU A 37 -11.27 -9.84 1.29
N PRO A 38 -11.72 -10.05 2.52
CA PRO A 38 -12.80 -9.25 3.10
C PRO A 38 -12.36 -7.78 3.21
N LEU A 39 -13.35 -6.89 3.35
CA LEU A 39 -13.05 -5.51 3.68
C LEU A 39 -12.46 -5.45 5.10
N ASN A 40 -11.42 -4.65 5.30
CA ASN A 40 -10.88 -4.40 6.64
C ASN A 40 -11.96 -3.80 7.57
N ARG A 41 -13.00 -3.20 6.98
CA ARG A 41 -14.18 -2.66 7.66
C ARG A 41 -15.34 -2.39 6.70
N GLY A 42 -16.51 -2.06 7.26
CA GLY A 42 -17.68 -1.65 6.49
C GLY A 42 -17.52 -0.26 5.83
N LEU A 43 -17.65 -0.24 4.49
CA LEU A 43 -17.71 0.99 3.67
C LEU A 43 -19.16 1.41 3.42
N ARG A 44 -19.41 2.72 3.31
CA ARG A 44 -20.76 3.26 3.13
C ARG A 44 -20.92 4.00 1.81
N VAL A 45 -21.84 3.54 0.96
CA VAL A 45 -22.14 4.19 -0.34
C VAL A 45 -22.51 5.67 -0.17
N LYS A 46 -23.32 6.00 0.84
CA LYS A 46 -23.69 7.40 1.15
C LYS A 46 -22.49 8.30 1.49
N GLU A 47 -21.39 7.71 1.95
CA GLU A 47 -20.13 8.40 2.28
C GLU A 47 -19.16 8.43 1.08
N GLY A 48 -19.62 8.06 -0.12
CA GLY A 48 -18.81 8.05 -1.34
C GLY A 48 -17.86 6.86 -1.44
N ALA A 49 -18.29 5.69 -0.94
CA ALA A 49 -17.54 4.44 -1.11
C ALA A 49 -17.26 4.17 -2.59
N GLN A 50 -16.02 3.82 -2.90
CA GLN A 50 -15.59 3.55 -4.27
C GLN A 50 -14.48 2.50 -4.33
N VAL A 51 -14.32 1.91 -5.52
CA VAL A 51 -13.23 1.02 -5.88
C VAL A 51 -12.33 1.76 -6.87
N VAL A 52 -11.03 1.77 -6.59
CA VAL A 52 -10.01 2.45 -7.39
C VAL A 52 -8.95 1.47 -7.86
N GLY A 53 -8.35 1.73 -9.02
CA GLY A 53 -7.19 0.98 -9.53
C GLY A 53 -5.91 1.40 -8.81
N LEU A 54 -5.86 1.21 -7.51
CA LEU A 54 -4.72 1.53 -6.65
C LEU A 54 -4.48 0.35 -5.70
N PHE A 55 -3.28 -0.20 -5.73
CA PHE A 55 -2.89 -1.38 -4.97
C PHE A 55 -1.43 -1.24 -4.54
N PRO A 56 -1.03 -1.71 -3.35
CA PRO A 56 0.38 -1.67 -2.94
C PRO A 56 1.25 -2.50 -3.89
N GLY A 57 2.48 -2.05 -4.12
CA GLY A 57 3.39 -2.75 -5.04
C GLY A 57 3.88 -4.07 -4.47
N ILE A 58 4.40 -4.02 -3.24
CA ILE A 58 4.88 -5.18 -2.49
C ILE A 58 4.29 -5.11 -1.10
N THR A 59 3.64 -6.18 -0.66
CA THR A 59 3.01 -6.26 0.67
C THR A 59 3.56 -7.43 1.48
N ALA A 60 3.89 -7.20 2.75
CA ALA A 60 4.18 -8.25 3.71
C ALA A 60 3.43 -7.98 5.03
N VAL A 61 2.70 -8.98 5.52
CA VAL A 61 1.90 -8.88 6.76
C VAL A 61 2.28 -10.01 7.70
N SER A 62 2.66 -9.66 8.94
CA SER A 62 3.01 -10.61 10.01
C SER A 62 4.06 -11.63 9.59
N ARG A 63 5.11 -11.16 8.92
CA ARG A 63 6.23 -11.99 8.44
C ARG A 63 7.52 -11.69 9.20
N ASN A 64 8.38 -12.69 9.28
CA ASN A 64 9.74 -12.55 9.81
C ASN A 64 10.75 -12.64 8.68
N ASP A 65 11.89 -11.98 8.85
CA ASP A 65 13.08 -12.12 8.00
C ASP A 65 12.80 -11.82 6.51
N VAL A 66 12.06 -10.73 6.26
CA VAL A 66 11.72 -10.28 4.91
C VAL A 66 12.86 -9.46 4.32
N SER A 67 13.29 -9.79 3.10
CA SER A 67 14.33 -9.06 2.39
C SER A 67 13.81 -8.53 1.06
N LEU A 68 14.00 -7.22 0.82
CA LEU A 68 13.74 -6.54 -0.44
C LEU A 68 14.98 -5.77 -0.87
N ARG A 69 15.57 -6.13 -2.01
CA ARG A 69 16.85 -5.58 -2.44
C ARG A 69 16.92 -5.29 -3.94
N ASP A 70 17.75 -4.31 -4.28
CA ASP A 70 18.27 -4.08 -5.64
C ASP A 70 17.19 -3.94 -6.73
N LEU A 71 16.16 -3.14 -6.44
CA LEU A 71 15.05 -2.95 -7.39
C LEU A 71 14.51 -1.52 -7.42
N THR A 72 13.79 -1.22 -8.51
CA THR A 72 13.08 0.04 -8.68
C THR A 72 11.58 -0.23 -8.84
N LEU A 73 10.77 0.38 -7.95
CA LEU A 73 9.32 0.44 -8.09
C LEU A 73 8.94 1.78 -8.73
N ARG A 74 8.20 1.73 -9.83
CA ARG A 74 7.76 2.92 -10.55
C ARG A 74 6.25 2.94 -10.64
N GLY A 75 5.64 3.99 -10.08
CA GLY A 75 4.23 4.26 -10.25
C GLY A 75 3.94 5.12 -11.49
N SER A 76 2.70 5.59 -11.58
CA SER A 76 2.24 6.48 -12.64
C SER A 76 2.49 7.95 -12.30
N ARG A 77 3.13 8.69 -13.21
CA ARG A 77 3.43 10.14 -13.05
C ARG A 77 2.18 11.02 -12.86
N ASP A 78 1.04 10.57 -13.37
CA ASP A 78 -0.25 11.26 -13.24
C ASP A 78 -1.37 10.25 -12.96
N PRO A 79 -1.53 9.82 -11.70
CA PRO A 79 -2.61 8.92 -11.36
C PRO A 79 -3.93 9.70 -11.45
N LYS A 80 -4.76 9.36 -12.45
CA LYS A 80 -6.09 9.93 -12.61
C LYS A 80 -6.93 9.67 -11.35
N GLY A 81 -7.64 10.70 -10.90
CA GLY A 81 -8.52 10.63 -9.75
C GLY A 81 -8.00 11.34 -8.52
N ARG A 82 -8.86 11.43 -7.51
CA ARG A 82 -8.52 12.05 -6.22
C ARG A 82 -7.38 11.27 -5.58
N TRP A 83 -6.45 11.98 -4.95
CA TRP A 83 -5.40 11.36 -4.15
C TRP A 83 -5.94 10.97 -2.78
N TRP A 84 -5.43 9.85 -2.27
CA TRP A 84 -5.80 9.25 -0.99
C TRP A 84 -4.52 9.12 -0.18
N GLN A 85 -4.45 9.82 0.95
CA GLN A 85 -3.35 9.68 1.91
C GLN A 85 -3.51 8.37 2.65
N ASP A 86 -2.98 7.30 2.08
CA ASP A 86 -3.08 6.01 2.75
C ASP A 86 -1.85 5.13 2.51
N PHE A 87 -1.19 4.80 3.62
CA PHE A 87 -0.01 3.97 3.63
C PHE A 87 -0.29 2.53 3.18
N THR A 88 -1.55 2.07 3.23
CA THR A 88 -1.94 0.73 2.78
C THR A 88 -1.75 0.55 1.27
N TYR A 89 -1.65 1.65 0.52
CA TYR A 89 -1.43 1.63 -0.93
C TYR A 89 0.00 2.02 -1.33
N SER A 90 0.93 1.97 -0.38
CA SER A 90 2.33 2.32 -0.60
C SER A 90 3.04 1.39 -1.58
N ALA A 91 4.16 1.83 -2.15
CA ALA A 91 4.93 0.99 -3.08
C ALA A 91 5.48 -0.25 -2.37
N VAL A 92 6.00 -0.06 -1.15
CA VAL A 92 6.35 -1.12 -0.23
C VAL A 92 5.54 -0.94 1.04
N HIS A 93 4.67 -1.89 1.34
CA HIS A 93 3.83 -1.89 2.53
C HIS A 93 4.16 -3.08 3.42
N THR A 94 4.64 -2.82 4.64
CA THR A 94 4.86 -3.88 5.63
C THR A 94 4.06 -3.62 6.88
N VAL A 95 3.45 -4.67 7.45
CA VAL A 95 2.58 -4.58 8.62
C VAL A 95 2.93 -5.66 9.62
N HIS A 96 3.28 -5.28 10.85
CA HIS A 96 3.63 -6.20 11.94
C HIS A 96 4.73 -7.22 11.58
N CYS A 97 5.67 -6.82 10.74
CA CYS A 97 6.81 -7.67 10.35
C CYS A 97 8.00 -7.49 11.31
N ARG A 98 8.85 -8.51 11.41
CA ARG A 98 10.11 -8.45 12.18
C ARG A 98 11.31 -8.81 11.31
N GLY A 99 12.45 -8.15 11.53
CA GLY A 99 13.69 -8.46 10.80
C GLY A 99 13.62 -8.08 9.31
N VAL A 100 12.94 -6.97 8.98
CA VAL A 100 12.74 -6.54 7.59
C VAL A 100 13.96 -5.78 7.09
N ARG A 101 14.49 -6.15 5.92
CA ARG A 101 15.63 -5.49 5.28
C ARG A 101 15.22 -4.95 3.90
N ILE A 102 15.07 -3.64 3.79
CA ILE A 102 14.80 -2.94 2.54
C ILE A 102 16.07 -2.18 2.15
N GLN A 103 16.77 -2.65 1.14
CA GLN A 103 18.13 -2.17 0.83
C GLN A 103 18.30 -1.87 -0.65
N ASN A 104 18.89 -0.71 -1.00
CA ASN A 104 19.10 -0.33 -2.39
C ASN A 104 17.80 -0.39 -3.24
N VAL A 105 16.70 0.13 -2.67
CA VAL A 105 15.39 0.19 -3.34
C VAL A 105 15.09 1.63 -3.75
N ALA A 106 14.73 1.82 -5.02
CA ALA A 106 14.24 3.09 -5.52
C ALA A 106 12.72 3.05 -5.72
N VAL A 107 12.01 4.08 -5.25
CA VAL A 107 10.58 4.27 -5.52
C VAL A 107 10.36 5.61 -6.20
N ILE A 108 9.70 5.60 -7.35
CA ILE A 108 9.53 6.79 -8.20
C ILE A 108 8.08 6.93 -8.65
N ASN A 109 7.50 8.14 -8.52
CA ASN A 109 6.16 8.47 -9.01
C ASN A 109 5.05 7.57 -8.43
N TRP A 110 5.18 7.09 -7.18
CA TRP A 110 4.13 6.25 -6.62
C TRP A 110 2.86 7.07 -6.31
N PRO A 111 1.65 6.55 -6.64
CA PRO A 111 0.38 7.25 -6.42
C PRO A 111 -0.01 7.45 -4.96
N SER A 112 0.70 6.81 -4.02
CA SER A 112 0.55 6.96 -2.57
C SER A 112 1.95 7.15 -1.93
N ASP A 113 2.16 6.63 -0.72
CA ASP A 113 3.45 6.62 -0.06
C ASP A 113 4.47 5.71 -0.78
N GLY A 114 5.76 5.97 -0.60
CA GLY A 114 6.81 5.13 -1.16
C GLY A 114 7.04 3.86 -0.34
N ILE A 115 7.65 4.01 0.84
CA ILE A 115 7.98 2.89 1.73
C ILE A 115 7.27 3.10 3.07
N SER A 116 6.29 2.27 3.36
CA SER A 116 5.55 2.24 4.63
C SER A 116 5.87 0.99 5.43
N VAL A 117 6.13 1.21 6.72
CA VAL A 117 6.34 0.15 7.70
C VAL A 117 5.47 0.46 8.91
N GLN A 118 4.44 -0.34 9.13
CA GLN A 118 3.46 -0.14 10.20
C GLN A 118 3.58 -1.24 11.26
N GLY A 119 3.90 -0.86 12.49
CA GLY A 119 4.15 -1.83 13.56
C GLY A 119 5.40 -2.69 13.32
N GLY A 120 5.65 -3.63 14.24
CA GLY A 120 6.74 -4.59 14.09
C GLY A 120 8.07 -4.08 14.63
N SER A 121 9.17 -4.79 14.32
CA SER A 121 10.48 -4.41 14.89
C SER A 121 11.70 -4.90 14.11
N ASP A 122 12.87 -4.31 14.38
CA ASP A 122 14.13 -4.63 13.67
C ASP A 122 13.97 -4.46 12.15
N VAL A 123 13.51 -3.28 11.75
CA VAL A 123 13.40 -2.92 10.34
C VAL A 123 14.55 -2.01 9.95
N GLN A 124 15.22 -2.34 8.84
CA GLN A 124 16.27 -1.55 8.26
C GLN A 124 15.89 -1.13 6.85
N VAL A 125 15.71 0.17 6.65
CA VAL A 125 15.60 0.80 5.34
C VAL A 125 16.93 1.49 5.09
N THR A 126 17.70 1.05 4.09
CA THR A 126 19.07 1.57 3.89
C THR A 126 19.37 1.73 2.41
N HIS A 127 20.14 2.77 2.06
CA HIS A 127 20.51 3.07 0.67
C HIS A 127 19.29 3.17 -0.27
N CYS A 128 18.14 3.57 0.24
CA CYS A 128 16.93 3.68 -0.55
C CYS A 128 16.75 5.11 -1.09
N GLN A 129 15.95 5.24 -2.14
CA GLN A 129 15.61 6.53 -2.72
C GLN A 129 14.14 6.59 -3.07
N VAL A 130 13.39 7.49 -2.41
CA VAL A 130 11.98 7.72 -2.73
C VAL A 130 11.81 9.12 -3.30
N ARG A 131 11.25 9.22 -4.51
CA ARG A 131 11.09 10.50 -5.23
C ARG A 131 9.73 10.61 -5.91
N PHE A 132 9.17 11.82 -5.89
CA PHE A 132 7.95 12.18 -6.63
C PHE A 132 6.73 11.31 -6.30
N CYS A 133 6.68 10.71 -5.12
CA CYS A 133 5.48 10.04 -4.63
C CYS A 133 4.46 11.08 -4.20
N ARG A 134 3.15 10.81 -4.36
CA ARG A 134 2.10 11.77 -3.98
C ARG A 134 1.90 11.84 -2.47
N GLY A 135 2.17 10.74 -1.77
CA GLY A 135 2.21 10.71 -0.31
C GLY A 135 3.60 10.87 0.26
N HIS A 136 3.79 10.30 1.44
CA HIS A 136 5.08 10.32 2.13
C HIS A 136 6.11 9.53 1.33
N GLY A 137 7.35 10.00 1.31
CA GLY A 137 8.44 9.22 0.74
C GLY A 137 8.69 7.96 1.58
N TYR A 138 9.13 8.21 2.82
CA TYR A 138 9.27 7.21 3.86
C TYR A 138 8.18 7.43 4.91
N HIS A 139 7.53 6.36 5.34
CA HIS A 139 6.48 6.38 6.34
C HIS A 139 6.77 5.34 7.44
N PRO A 140 7.55 5.71 8.47
CA PRO A 140 7.64 4.95 9.71
C PRO A 140 6.33 5.12 10.49
N GLY A 141 5.47 4.10 10.43
CA GLY A 141 4.16 4.11 11.05
C GLY A 141 4.16 3.81 12.54
N THR A 142 3.00 3.96 13.16
CA THR A 142 2.78 3.71 14.58
C THR A 142 3.19 2.29 15.00
N GLY A 143 3.85 2.17 16.16
CA GLY A 143 4.17 0.89 16.79
C GLY A 143 5.39 0.16 16.22
N ILE A 144 6.19 0.82 15.37
CA ILE A 144 7.48 0.29 14.92
C ILE A 144 8.55 0.47 16.01
N GLU A 145 9.37 -0.55 16.24
CA GLU A 145 10.41 -0.53 17.27
C GLU A 145 11.78 -0.96 16.72
N ARG A 146 12.88 -0.42 17.30
CA ARG A 146 14.27 -0.85 16.99
C ARG A 146 14.58 -0.80 15.48
N SER A 147 14.20 0.28 14.82
CA SER A 147 14.33 0.41 13.36
C SER A 147 15.22 1.57 12.96
N ILE A 148 15.89 1.42 11.82
CA ILE A 148 16.75 2.43 11.20
C ILE A 148 16.31 2.70 9.75
N TRP A 149 16.49 3.94 9.31
CA TRP A 149 16.03 4.45 8.01
C TRP A 149 17.11 5.31 7.36
#